data_AF-A0A965LTT9-F1
#
_entry.id   AF-A0A965LTT9-F1
#
_cell.length_a   1.000
_cell.length_b   1.000
_cell.length_c   1.000
_cell.angle_alpha   90.00
_cell.angle_beta   90.00
_cell.angle_gamma   90.00
#
_symmetry.space_group_name_H-M   'P 1'
#
loop_
_entity.id
_entity.type
_entity.pdbx_description
1 polymer ?
#
loop_
_entity_poly.entity_id
_entity_poly.type
_entity_poly.pdbx_seq_one_letter_code
_entity_poly.pdbx_strand_id
1 'polypeptide(L)' 'FQRGFIKAEIVSFDDLVAAGSMNEAKAQGKVRMEGKDYVMRDGDVVEFRFNV' A
#
# COMPACT_ATOMS: atom_id res chain seq x y z
N PHE A 1 -12.78 4.35 12.44
CA PHE A 1 -11.68 3.36 12.32
C PHE A 1 -10.45 3.81 13.09
N GLN A 2 -10.50 3.84 14.44
CA GLN A 2 -9.57 4.65 15.24
C GLN A 2 -8.92 3.93 16.44
N ARG A 3 -8.74 2.61 16.37
CA ARG A 3 -7.83 1.87 17.28
C ARG A 3 -7.18 0.72 16.50
N GLY A 4 -5.84 0.74 16.37
CA GLY A 4 -5.05 -0.38 15.82
C GLY A 4 -4.47 -0.22 14.41
N PHE A 5 -4.61 0.93 13.75
CA PHE A 5 -3.91 1.18 12.47
C PHE A 5 -2.40 1.34 12.73
N ILE A 6 -1.58 0.45 12.15
CA ILE A 6 -0.12 0.53 12.25
C ILE A 6 0.46 1.21 11.02
N LYS A 7 0.20 0.65 9.83
CA LYS A 7 0.72 1.17 8.56
C LYS A 7 -0.15 0.73 7.39
N ALA A 8 -0.12 1.49 6.31
CA ALA A 8 -0.64 1.10 5.00
C ALA A 8 0.53 0.91 4.02
N GLU A 9 0.52 -0.19 3.27
CA GLU A 9 1.38 -0.36 2.09
C GLU A 9 0.58 0.08 0.86
N ILE A 10 1.06 1.10 0.13
CA ILE A 10 0.42 1.69 -1.04
C ILE A 10 1.27 1.43 -2.28
N VAL A 11 0.62 1.07 -3.38
CA VAL A 11 1.23 0.94 -4.69
C VAL A 11 0.27 1.45 -5.74
N SER A 12 0.79 2.04 -6.81
CA SER A 12 0.00 2.42 -7.98
C SER A 12 -0.56 1.16 -8.66
N PHE A 13 -1.81 1.19 -9.12
CA PHE A 13 -2.42 0.08 -9.87
C PHE A 13 -1.56 -0.34 -11.07
N ASP A 14 -1.06 0.64 -11.84
CA ASP A 14 -0.21 0.38 -13.00
C ASP A 14 1.08 -0.35 -12.61
N ASP A 15 1.71 0.05 -11.50
CA ASP A 15 2.92 -0.60 -10.99
C ASP A 15 2.63 -2.00 -10.45
N LEU A 16 1.46 -2.21 -9.83
CA LEU A 16 1.03 -3.52 -9.36
C LEU A 16 0.75 -4.48 -10.52
N VAL A 17 0.09 -3.99 -11.57
CA VAL A 17 -0.18 -4.76 -12.78
C VAL A 17 1.12 -5.07 -13.52
N ALA A 18 2.02 -4.10 -13.65
CA ALA A 18 3.32 -4.29 -14.28
C ALA A 18 4.22 -5.27 -13.50
N ALA A 19 4.15 -5.26 -12.16
CA ALA A 19 4.88 -6.18 -11.30
C ALA A 19 4.18 -7.53 -11.10
N GLY A 20 2.93 -7.71 -11.54
CA GLY A 20 2.18 -8.96 -11.43
C GLY A 20 1.74 -9.36 -10.00
N SER A 21 2.41 -8.89 -8.95
CA SER A 21 2.03 -9.15 -7.55
C SER A 21 2.53 -8.07 -6.59
N MET A 22 1.89 -7.95 -5.42
CA MET A 22 2.35 -7.04 -4.34
C MET A 22 3.78 -7.37 -3.87
N ASN A 23 4.15 -8.65 -3.85
CA ASN A 23 5.49 -9.08 -3.43
C ASN A 23 6.56 -8.63 -4.44
N GLU A 24 6.29 -8.76 -5.74
CA GLU A 24 7.19 -8.29 -6.78
C GLU A 24 7.26 -6.76 -6.82
N ALA A 25 6.13 -6.07 -6.69
CA ALA A 25 6.11 -4.61 -6.60
C ALA A 25 6.94 -4.11 -5.40
N LYS A 26 6.87 -4.84 -4.28
CA LYS A 26 7.68 -4.56 -3.10
C LYS A 26 9.17 -4.83 -3.33
N ALA A 27 9.51 -5.94 -3.98
CA ALA A 27 10.89 -6.26 -4.34
C ALA A 27 11.50 -5.25 -5.32
N GLN A 28 10.68 -4.68 -6.21
CA GLN A 28 11.05 -3.61 -7.14
C GLN A 28 11.08 -2.22 -6.48
N GLY A 29 10.75 -2.09 -5.20
CA GLY A 29 10.74 -0.82 -4.48
C GLY A 29 9.61 0.14 -4.88
N LYS A 30 8.55 -0.38 -5.53
CA LYS A 30 7.38 0.39 -5.97
C LYS A 30 6.33 0.58 -4.87
N VAL A 31 6.37 -0.26 -3.83
CA VAL A 31 5.46 -0.17 -2.69
C VAL A 31 5.96 0.87 -1.70
N ARG A 32 5.09 1.82 -1.36
CA ARG A 32 5.32 2.88 -0.37
C ARG A 32 4.63 2.52 0.94
N MET A 33 5.23 2.88 2.06
CA MET A 33 4.62 2.72 3.37
C MET A 33 4.16 4.08 3.85
N GLU A 34 2.84 4.25 3.98
CA GLU A 34 2.30 5.52 4.43
C GLU A 34 1.51 5.37 5.73
N GLY A 35 1.54 6.47 6.49
CA GLY A 35 0.83 6.60 7.74
C GLY A 35 -0.63 7.01 7.57
N LYS A 36 -1.25 7.34 8.70
CA LYS A 36 -2.67 7.68 8.78
C LYS A 36 -3.03 8.98 8.04
N ASP A 37 -2.05 9.85 7.84
CA ASP A 37 -2.24 11.18 7.24
C ASP A 37 -2.16 11.16 5.70
N TYR A 38 -1.96 9.97 5.11
CA TYR A 38 -1.91 9.83 3.66
C TYR A 38 -3.28 9.97 3.01
N VAL A 39 -3.35 10.87 2.04
CA VAL A 39 -4.53 11.06 1.20
C VAL A 39 -4.39 10.15 -0.01
N MET A 40 -5.20 9.09 -0.04
CA MET A 40 -5.24 8.17 -1.17
C MET A 40 -5.65 8.88 -2.46
N ARG A 41 -5.02 8.46 -3.56
CA ARG A 41 -5.34 8.93 -4.89
C ARG A 41 -6.07 7.85 -5.67
N ASP A 42 -6.80 8.27 -6.69
CA ASP A 42 -7.43 7.33 -7.62
C ASP A 42 -6.35 6.47 -8.28
N GLY A 43 -6.59 5.16 -8.33
CA GLY A 43 -5.62 4.17 -8.81
C GLY A 43 -4.57 3.73 -7.78
N ASP A 44 -4.60 4.20 -6.52
CA ASP A 44 -3.78 3.61 -5.47
C ASP A 44 -4.40 2.30 -4.96
N VAL A 45 -3.60 1.25 -4.89
CA VAL A 45 -3.93 -0.02 -4.25
C VAL A 45 -3.28 -0.05 -2.87
N VAL A 46 -4.09 -0.32 -1.85
CA VAL A 46 -3.64 -0.29 -0.44
C VAL A 46 -3.86 -1.61 0.27
N GLU A 47 -2.80 -2.07 0.94
CA GLU A 47 -2.84 -3.12 1.92
C GLU A 47 -2.71 -2.53 3.34
N PHE A 48 -3.81 -2.62 4.10
CA PHE A 48 -3.86 -2.15 5.48
C PHE A 48 -3.33 -3.23 6.44
N ARG A 49 -2.33 -2.88 7.26
CA ARG A 49 -1.88 -3.75 8.36
C ARG A 49 -2.46 -3.31 9.69
N PHE A 50 -3.24 -4.19 10.29
CA PHE A 50 -3.75 -4.07 11.66
C PHE A 50 -2.99 -5.02 12.58
N ASN A 51 -2.67 -4.58 13.80
CA ASN A 51 -2.35 -5.53 14.87
C ASN A 51 -3.67 -5.99 15.46
N VAL A 52 -3.87 -7.30 15.57
CA VAL A 52 -4.92 -7.87 16.43
C VAL A 52 -4.36 -8.12 17.82
#